data_AF-A0A3C0SLK6-F1
#
_entry.id   AF-A0A3C0SLK6-F1
#
_cell.length_a   1.000
_cell.length_b   1.000
_cell.length_c   1.000
_cell.angle_alpha   90.00
_cell.angle_beta   90.00
_cell.angle_gamma   90.00
#
_symmetry.space_group_name_H-M   'P 1'
#
loop_
_entity.id
_entity.type
_entity.pdbx_description
1 polymer ?
#
loop_
_entity_poly.entity_id
_entity_poly.type
_entity_poly.pdbx_seq_one_letter_code
_entity_poly.pdbx_strand_id
1 'polypeptide(L)'
;NYNISNKACEAIIGGLSLGGLTATYLGLKHSEVFGNVLSQSGSYWYKPKDYDGYEPDCWINTEFKAIDKLPLKFYLNVGVLEHKEGM
;
A
#
# COMPACT_ATOMS: atom_id res chain seq x y z
N ASN A 1 -26.41 7.11 -9.70
CA ASN A 1 -26.54 6.19 -8.54
C ASN A 1 -26.23 4.79 -9.03
N TYR A 2 -25.09 4.24 -8.61
CA TYR A 2 -24.66 2.88 -8.97
C TYR A 2 -24.93 1.93 -7.79
N ASN A 3 -25.24 0.67 -8.08
CA ASN A 3 -25.40 -0.36 -7.05
C ASN A 3 -24.02 -0.95 -6.70
N ILE A 4 -23.32 -0.29 -5.78
CA ILE A 4 -21.98 -0.68 -5.33
C ILE A 4 -22.10 -1.27 -3.92
N SER A 5 -21.37 -2.36 -3.66
CA SER A 5 -21.33 -2.99 -2.34
C SER A 5 -20.65 -2.09 -1.30
N ASN A 6 -21.12 -2.17 -0.06
CA ASN A 6 -20.52 -1.50 1.09
C ASN A 6 -19.60 -2.45 1.92
N LYS A 7 -19.37 -3.67 1.46
CA LYS A 7 -18.51 -4.63 2.16
C LYS A 7 -17.06 -4.42 1.76
N ALA A 8 -16.18 -4.19 2.75
CA ALA A 8 -14.76 -3.99 2.51
C ALA A 8 -14.11 -5.12 1.72
N CYS A 9 -14.46 -6.38 2.00
CA CYS A 9 -13.90 -7.55 1.31
C CYS A 9 -14.26 -7.64 -0.18
N GLU A 10 -15.23 -6.86 -0.66
CA GLU A 10 -15.64 -6.76 -2.06
C GLU A 10 -15.11 -5.47 -2.72
N ALA A 11 -14.43 -4.59 -1.97
CA ALA A 11 -13.85 -3.35 -2.45
C ALA A 11 -12.33 -3.49 -2.65
N ILE A 12 -11.83 -2.99 -3.79
CA ILE A 12 -10.41 -2.96 -4.13
C ILE A 12 -9.99 -1.49 -4.27
N ILE A 13 -8.89 -1.11 -3.62
CA ILE A 13 -8.14 0.10 -3.94
C ILE A 13 -6.86 -0.30 -4.65
N GLY A 14 -6.52 0.39 -5.74
CA GLY A 14 -5.34 0.03 -6.52
C GLY A 14 -4.62 1.21 -7.13
N GLY A 15 -3.33 1.03 -7.42
CA GLY A 15 -2.51 2.05 -8.05
C GLY A 15 -1.13 1.57 -8.49
N LEU A 16 -0.50 2.43 -9.28
CA LEU A 16 0.84 2.25 -9.86
C LEU A 16 1.83 3.22 -9.21
N SER A 17 3.09 2.83 -9.00
CA SER A 17 4.13 3.73 -8.46
C SER A 17 3.69 4.37 -7.12
N LEU A 18 3.72 5.69 -6.99
CA LEU A 18 3.23 6.38 -5.79
C LEU A 18 1.75 6.10 -5.52
N GLY A 19 0.95 5.84 -6.56
CA GLY A 19 -0.43 5.38 -6.42
C GLY A 19 -0.54 3.99 -5.78
N GLY A 20 0.42 3.10 -6.04
CA GLY A 20 0.47 1.78 -5.40
C GLY A 20 0.79 1.89 -3.90
N LEU A 21 1.74 2.76 -3.53
CA LEU A 21 1.98 3.10 -2.13
C LEU A 21 0.75 3.73 -1.47
N THR A 22 0.10 4.67 -2.16
CA THR A 22 -1.12 5.32 -1.67
C THR A 22 -2.24 4.32 -1.43
N ALA A 23 -2.45 3.36 -2.35
CA ALA A 23 -3.43 2.30 -2.20
C ALA A 23 -3.14 1.45 -0.95
N THR A 24 -1.87 1.10 -0.71
CA THR A 24 -1.45 0.40 0.50
C THR A 24 -1.68 1.23 1.77
N TYR A 25 -1.37 2.52 1.75
CA TYR A 25 -1.63 3.43 2.87
C TYR A 25 -3.13 3.56 3.16
N LEU A 26 -3.98 3.62 2.13
CA LEU A 26 -5.43 3.64 2.30
C LEU A 26 -5.97 2.31 2.82
N GLY A 27 -5.43 1.17 2.38
CA GLY A 27 -5.77 -0.13 2.97
C GLY A 27 -5.41 -0.19 4.46
N LEU A 28 -4.25 0.35 4.84
CA LEU A 28 -3.82 0.44 6.24
C LEU A 28 -4.77 1.30 7.08
N LYS A 29 -5.08 2.52 6.62
CA LYS A 29 -5.85 3.49 7.41
C LYS A 29 -7.37 3.28 7.31
N HIS A 30 -7.85 2.61 6.26
CA HIS A 30 -9.27 2.45 5.94
C HIS A 30 -9.62 1.01 5.52
N SER A 31 -9.14 0.01 6.28
CA SER A 31 -9.43 -1.40 6.02
C SER A 31 -10.93 -1.76 6.12
N GLU A 32 -11.71 -0.93 6.81
CA GLU A 32 -13.17 -0.99 6.88
C GLU A 32 -13.87 -0.58 5.58
N VAL A 33 -13.15 0.10 4.68
CA VAL A 33 -13.64 0.50 3.35
C VAL A 33 -13.01 -0.36 2.26
N PHE A 34 -11.70 -0.58 2.31
CA PHE A 34 -10.94 -1.33 1.31
C PHE A 34 -10.30 -2.57 1.93
N GLY A 35 -10.93 -3.74 1.74
CA GLY A 35 -10.40 -5.02 2.22
C GLY A 35 -9.35 -5.64 1.28
N ASN A 36 -9.19 -5.09 0.08
CA ASN A 36 -8.25 -5.59 -0.92
C ASN A 36 -7.40 -4.45 -1.50
N VAL A 37 -6.10 -4.69 -1.64
CA VAL A 37 -5.13 -3.72 -2.18
C VAL A 37 -4.45 -4.31 -3.42
N LEU A 38 -4.44 -3.56 -4.51
CA LEU A 38 -3.68 -3.84 -5.73
C LEU A 38 -2.57 -2.80 -5.89
N SER A 39 -1.34 -3.15 -5.53
CA SER A 39 -0.19 -2.25 -5.65
C SER A 39 0.77 -2.74 -6.74
N GLN A 40 0.94 -1.95 -7.79
CA GLN A 40 1.83 -2.28 -8.90
C GLN A 40 3.04 -1.35 -8.93
N SER A 41 4.24 -1.93 -8.89
CA SER A 41 5.51 -1.20 -8.89
C SER A 41 5.53 -0.08 -7.84
N GLY A 42 4.98 -0.36 -6.66
CA GLY A 42 4.68 0.67 -5.67
C GLY A 42 5.95 1.36 -5.16
N SER A 43 5.88 2.67 -4.92
CA SER A 43 7.02 3.47 -4.47
C SER A 43 7.34 3.28 -2.98
N TYR A 44 7.55 2.04 -2.53
CA TYR A 44 7.78 1.69 -1.12
C TYR A 44 9.04 2.31 -0.52
N TRP A 45 9.98 2.77 -1.35
CA TRP A 45 11.15 3.54 -0.92
C TRP A 45 10.81 4.96 -0.45
N TYR A 46 9.62 5.48 -0.78
CA TYR A 46 9.20 6.81 -0.36
C TYR A 46 9.14 6.91 1.16
N LYS A 47 9.63 8.05 1.65
CA LYS A 47 9.61 8.43 3.06
C LYS A 47 9.04 9.85 3.17
N PRO A 48 8.09 10.10 4.09
CA PRO A 48 7.71 11.45 4.47
C PRO A 48 8.93 12.25 4.93
N LYS A 49 8.88 13.59 4.80
CA LYS A 49 10.03 14.46 5.12
C LYS A 49 10.47 14.37 6.59
N ASP A 50 9.54 14.04 7.45
CA ASP A 50 9.67 13.94 8.90
C ASP A 50 9.91 12.50 9.39
N TYR A 51 10.06 11.52 8.48
CA TYR A 51 10.40 10.16 8.86
C TYR A 51 11.89 10.04 9.23
N ASP A 52 12.15 9.70 10.50
CA ASP A 52 13.47 9.58 11.11
C ASP A 52 13.94 8.12 11.28
N GLY A 53 13.20 7.16 10.71
CA GLY A 53 13.50 5.73 10.83
C GLY A 53 14.78 5.28 10.13
N TYR A 54 15.42 4.25 10.69
CA TYR A 54 16.68 3.69 10.23
C TYR A 54 16.52 2.86 8.93
N GLU A 55 17.51 2.95 8.03
CA GLU A 55 17.62 2.03 6.88
C GLU A 55 17.88 0.59 7.38
N PRO A 56 17.22 -0.46 6.86
CA PRO A 56 16.59 -0.56 5.56
C PRO A 56 15.05 -0.49 5.59
N ASP A 57 14.44 -0.10 6.72
CA ASP A 57 12.98 -0.12 6.83
C ASP A 57 12.34 0.98 5.95
N CYS A 58 11.47 0.55 5.03
CA CYS A 58 10.56 1.42 4.31
C CYS A 58 9.57 2.04 5.30
N TRP A 59 9.25 3.33 5.17
CA TRP A 59 8.34 4.03 6.10
C TRP A 59 7.00 3.28 6.28
N ILE A 60 6.38 2.82 5.21
CA ILE A 60 5.10 2.13 5.32
C ILE A 60 5.20 0.80 6.08
N ASN A 61 6.37 0.14 6.10
CA ASN A 61 6.57 -1.08 6.89
C ASN A 61 6.53 -0.77 8.39
N THR A 62 7.06 0.38 8.83
CA THR A 62 6.99 0.75 10.25
C THR A 62 5.56 1.02 10.69
N GLU A 63 4.75 1.62 9.81
CA GLU A 63 3.32 1.81 10.07
C GLU A 63 2.56 0.49 10.26
N PHE A 64 2.84 -0.53 9.42
CA PHE A 64 2.22 -1.85 9.57
C PHE A 64 2.72 -2.61 10.80
N LYS A 65 4.00 -2.47 11.19
CA LYS A 65 4.56 -3.09 12.40
C LYS A 65 3.95 -2.51 13.69
N ALA A 66 3.42 -1.29 13.65
CA ALA A 66 2.88 -0.58 14.81
C ALA A 66 1.42 -0.96 15.15
N ILE A 67 0.78 -1.83 14.37
CA ILE A 67 -0.63 -2.18 14.55
C ILE A 67 -0.84 -3.70 14.56
N ASP A 68 -2.01 -4.11 15.03
CA ASP A 68 -2.47 -5.49 14.88
C ASP A 68 -2.77 -5.83 13.42
N LYS A 69 -2.68 -7.12 13.09
CA LYS A 69 -2.93 -7.61 11.73
C LYS A 69 -4.36 -7.29 11.28
N LEU A 70 -4.47 -6.53 10.19
CA LEU A 70 -5.73 -6.17 9.55
C LEU A 70 -6.24 -7.29 8.61
N PRO A 71 -7.56 -7.36 8.34
CA PRO A 71 -8.17 -8.33 7.41
C PRO A 71 -7.97 -7.93 5.94
N LEU A 72 -6.76 -7.50 5.56
CA LEU A 72 -6.42 -7.05 4.22
C LEU A 72 -5.90 -8.20 3.34
N LYS A 73 -6.25 -8.15 2.05
CA LYS A 73 -5.65 -8.99 1.01
C LYS A 73 -4.82 -8.13 0.06
N PHE A 74 -3.58 -8.53 -0.19
CA PHE A 74 -2.68 -7.81 -1.07
C PHE A 74 -2.42 -8.59 -2.36
N TYR A 75 -2.48 -7.88 -3.48
CA TYR A 75 -1.72 -8.21 -4.68
C TYR A 75 -0.63 -7.16 -4.84
N LEU A 76 0.62 -7.61 -4.82
CA LEU A 76 1.81 -6.78 -4.90
C LEU A 76 2.71 -7.32 -6.00
N ASN A 77 3.08 -6.47 -6.95
CA ASN A 77 4.07 -6.85 -7.97
C ASN A 77 5.06 -5.71 -8.25
N VAL A 78 6.17 -6.07 -8.88
CA VAL A 78 7.22 -5.19 -9.37
C VAL A 78 7.84 -5.85 -10.61
N GLY A 79 8.24 -5.05 -11.60
CA GLY A 79 8.90 -5.56 -12.78
C GLY A 79 10.30 -6.12 -12.48
N VAL A 80 10.68 -7.21 -13.13
CA VAL A 80 12.03 -7.82 -12.96
C VAL A 80 13.17 -6.94 -13.47
N LEU A 81 12.86 -5.90 -14.24
CA LEU A 81 13.81 -4.91 -14.74
C LEU A 81 13.77 -3.60 -13.93
N GLU A 82 13.01 -3.54 -12.83
CA GLU A 82 12.97 -2.37 -11.94
C GLU A 82 14.06 -2.51 -10.87
N HIS A 83 15.14 -1.74 -11.03
CA HIS A 83 16.28 -1.73 -10.12
C HIS A 83 16.61 -0.28 -9.78
N LYS A 84 17.25 -0.09 -8.61
CA LYS A 84 17.54 1.22 -8.02
C LYS A 84 18.36 2.14 -8.94
N GLU A 85 19.09 1.57 -9.89
CA GLU A 85 19.93 2.29 -10.85
C GLU A 85 19.15 2.80 -12.07
N GLY A 86 17.90 2.35 -12.25
CA GLY A 86 17.01 2.73 -13.36
C GLY A 86 15.81 3.60 -12.95
N MET A 87 15.76 4.07 -11.69
CA MET A 87 14.71 4.97 -11.16
C MET A 87 15.30 6.28 -10.63
#